data_AF-A0A227J6B9-F1
#
_entry.id   AF-A0A227J6B9-F1
#
_cell.length_a   1.000
_cell.length_b   1.000
_cell.length_c   1.000
_cell.angle_alpha   90.00
_cell.angle_beta   90.00
_cell.angle_gamma   90.00
#
_symmetry.space_group_name_H-M   'P 1'
#
loop_
_entity.id
_entity.type
_entity.pdbx_description
1 polymer ?
#
loop_
_entity_poly.entity_id
_entity_poly.type
_entity_poly.pdbx_seq_one_letter_code
_entity_poly.pdbx_strand_id
1 'polypeptide(L)'
;DIDGESGGNAMTTTLIGLSLAKSGRVVGEIGEAFGVQDLQLDTAGSGDDSQVTVSGYILPGLQVKYGVGIFNSLGEFTVRYRLMQDLYLEAVSGVDSAVDLLYQFEFD
;
A
#
# COMPACT_ATOMS: atom_id res chain seq x y z
N ASP A 1 9.09 49.40 -26.25
CA ASP A 1 9.63 48.14 -26.77
C ASP A 1 10.17 47.30 -25.63
N ILE A 2 9.42 46.24 -25.32
CA ILE A 2 9.79 44.93 -24.73
C ILE A 2 10.41 44.87 -23.32
N ASP A 3 9.50 44.68 -22.37
CA ASP A 3 9.43 43.78 -21.21
C ASP A 3 10.65 42.98 -20.71
N GLY A 4 10.81 42.97 -19.37
CA GLY A 4 11.73 42.11 -18.65
C GLY A 4 11.29 41.82 -17.20
N GLU A 5 10.00 41.58 -16.98
CA GLU A 5 9.47 41.12 -15.68
C GLU A 5 9.49 39.59 -15.62
N SER A 6 10.61 39.01 -15.17
CA SER A 6 10.70 37.57 -14.86
C SER A 6 11.72 37.26 -13.76
N GLY A 7 11.73 38.06 -12.69
CA GLY A 7 12.59 37.82 -11.52
C GLY A 7 11.84 37.32 -10.27
N GLY A 8 10.57 37.70 -10.09
CA GLY A 8 9.78 37.36 -8.89
C GLY A 8 8.99 36.06 -8.99
N ASN A 9 8.59 35.67 -10.21
CA ASN A 9 7.70 34.52 -10.41
C ASN A 9 8.45 33.18 -10.35
N ALA A 10 9.70 33.10 -10.81
CA ALA A 10 10.49 31.87 -10.79
C ALA A 10 10.86 31.42 -9.35
N MET A 11 11.25 32.37 -8.49
CA MET A 11 11.58 32.09 -7.09
C MET A 11 10.35 31.67 -6.29
N THR A 12 9.22 32.35 -6.50
CA THR A 12 7.93 32.03 -5.86
C THR A 12 7.39 30.69 -6.33
N THR A 13 7.48 30.39 -7.64
CA THR A 13 7.11 29.08 -8.21
C THR A 13 7.98 27.95 -7.66
N THR A 14 9.27 28.20 -7.45
CA THR A 14 10.20 27.22 -6.84
C THR A 14 9.85 26.97 -5.36
N LEU A 15 9.58 28.03 -4.60
CA LEU A 15 9.14 27.93 -3.19
C LEU A 15 7.79 27.22 -3.04
N ILE A 16 6.85 27.47 -3.95
CA ILE A 16 5.54 26.79 -4.00
C ILE A 16 5.71 25.32 -4.44
N GLY A 17 6.58 25.03 -5.40
CA GLY A 17 6.92 23.66 -5.79
C GLY A 17 7.53 22.85 -4.66
N LEU A 18 8.41 23.46 -3.85
CA LEU A 18 8.99 22.86 -2.65
C LEU A 18 7.98 22.68 -1.52
N SER A 19 7.06 23.63 -1.31
CA SER A 19 6.03 23.52 -0.27
C SER A 19 4.95 22.49 -0.62
N LEU A 20 4.58 22.37 -1.90
CA LEU A 20 3.70 21.30 -2.41
C LEU A 20 4.38 19.93 -2.38
N ALA A 21 5.68 19.84 -2.70
CA ALA A 21 6.45 18.61 -2.51
C ALA A 21 6.50 18.20 -1.02
N LYS A 22 6.64 19.16 -0.11
CA LYS A 22 6.60 18.94 1.35
C LYS A 22 5.20 18.57 1.86
N SER A 23 4.13 19.00 1.19
CA SER A 23 2.74 18.76 1.60
C SER A 23 2.10 17.53 0.96
N GLY A 24 2.62 17.04 -0.17
CA GLY A 24 2.01 15.96 -0.96
C GLY A 24 2.80 14.65 -1.04
N ARG A 25 3.98 14.54 -0.41
CA ARG A 25 4.82 13.34 -0.50
C ARG A 25 5.78 13.20 0.67
N VAL A 26 5.27 12.81 1.84
CA VAL A 26 6.10 12.24 2.91
C VAL A 26 5.73 10.76 3.09
N VAL A 27 5.92 9.98 2.03
CA VAL A 27 5.89 8.50 2.05
C VAL A 27 7.00 7.94 1.13
N GLY A 28 8.14 8.65 1.00
CA GLY A 28 9.11 8.40 -0.06
C GLY A 28 10.36 7.61 0.33
N GLU A 29 10.95 7.84 1.51
CA GLU A 29 12.35 7.44 1.72
C GLU A 29 12.55 6.04 2.31
N ILE A 30 11.49 5.37 2.80
CA ILE A 30 11.58 3.95 3.23
C ILE A 30 11.12 2.99 2.12
N GLY A 31 10.32 3.47 1.15
CA GLY A 31 9.82 2.67 0.03
C GLY A 31 10.78 2.53 -1.17
N GLU A 32 11.74 3.43 -1.34
CA GLU A 32 12.57 3.46 -2.57
C GLU A 32 13.72 2.44 -2.59
N ALA A 33 14.18 1.96 -1.43
CA ALA A 33 15.29 1.00 -1.35
C ALA A 33 14.87 -0.46 -1.63
N PHE A 34 13.61 -0.83 -1.38
CA PHE A 34 13.06 -2.19 -1.58
C PHE A 34 11.76 -2.23 -2.38
N GLY A 35 11.20 -1.09 -2.78
CA GLY A 35 9.94 -1.00 -3.54
C GLY A 35 8.68 -1.30 -2.72
N VAL A 36 8.81 -1.52 -1.39
CA VAL A 36 7.69 -1.87 -0.52
C VAL A 36 7.21 -0.65 0.28
N GLN A 37 5.93 -0.33 0.16
CA GLN A 37 5.25 0.81 0.78
C GLN A 37 4.28 0.34 1.87
N ASP A 38 4.01 1.21 2.85
CA ASP A 38 3.02 1.00 3.92
C ASP A 38 3.18 -0.33 4.68
N LEU A 39 4.41 -0.68 5.07
CA LEU A 39 4.65 -1.88 5.89
C LEU A 39 3.89 -1.79 7.22
N GLN A 40 3.14 -2.83 7.52
CA GLN A 40 2.35 -2.95 8.74
C GLN A 40 2.62 -4.31 9.41
N LEU A 41 2.64 -4.28 10.74
CA LEU A 41 2.72 -5.47 11.60
C LEU A 41 1.46 -5.49 12.48
N ASP A 42 0.67 -6.54 12.33
CA ASP A 42 -0.63 -6.70 12.97
C ASP A 42 -0.81 -8.10 13.55
N THR A 43 -1.91 -8.29 14.27
CA THR A 43 -2.45 -9.61 14.60
C THR A 43 -3.79 -9.81 13.91
N ALA A 44 -4.05 -11.02 13.43
CA ALA A 44 -5.29 -11.37 12.74
C ALA A 44 -5.81 -12.73 13.20
N GLY A 45 -7.09 -13.00 12.94
CA GLY A 45 -7.75 -14.24 13.35
C GLY A 45 -8.08 -14.29 14.85
N SER A 46 -8.62 -15.42 15.29
CA SER A 46 -9.06 -15.63 16.68
C SER A 46 -8.95 -17.10 17.06
N GLY A 47 -8.67 -17.39 18.34
CA GLY A 47 -8.54 -18.78 18.81
C GLY A 47 -7.31 -19.46 18.21
N ASP A 48 -7.47 -20.69 17.73
CA ASP A 48 -6.38 -21.46 17.11
C ASP A 48 -5.90 -20.87 15.77
N ASP A 49 -6.70 -20.00 15.15
CA ASP A 49 -6.37 -19.28 13.91
C ASP A 49 -5.69 -17.92 14.15
N SER A 50 -5.38 -17.58 15.41
CA SER A 50 -4.67 -16.34 15.72
C SER A 50 -3.26 -16.34 15.12
N GLN A 51 -2.92 -15.29 14.39
CA GLN A 51 -1.65 -15.12 13.69
C GLN A 51 -1.06 -13.72 13.89
N VAL A 52 0.27 -13.63 13.78
CA VAL A 52 0.99 -12.37 13.60
C VAL A 52 1.23 -12.19 12.10
N THR A 53 0.90 -11.02 11.56
CA THR A 53 0.96 -10.74 10.13
C THR A 53 1.84 -9.54 9.83
N VAL A 54 2.64 -9.65 8.77
CA VAL A 54 3.34 -8.52 8.15
C VAL A 54 2.72 -8.29 6.77
N SER A 55 2.37 -7.05 6.45
CA SER A 55 1.81 -6.70 5.15
C SER A 55 2.44 -5.42 4.57
N GLY A 56 2.33 -5.24 3.25
CA GLY A 56 2.78 -4.04 2.55
C GLY A 56 2.44 -4.06 1.06
N TYR A 57 2.62 -2.94 0.38
CA TYR A 57 2.37 -2.79 -1.05
C TYR A 57 3.66 -2.80 -1.84
N ILE A 58 3.77 -3.66 -2.85
CA ILE A 58 4.96 -3.76 -3.71
C ILE A 58 4.78 -3.07 -5.07
N LEU A 59 3.52 -2.84 -5.47
CA LEU A 59 3.12 -2.08 -6.65
C LEU A 59 1.81 -1.33 -6.31
N PRO A 60 1.45 -0.27 -7.05
CA PRO A 60 0.15 0.37 -6.90
C PRO A 60 -1.00 -0.64 -7.01
N GLY A 61 -1.79 -0.79 -5.94
CA GLY A 61 -2.91 -1.73 -5.88
C GLY A 61 -2.54 -3.21 -5.65
N LEU A 62 -1.25 -3.55 -5.50
CA LEU A 62 -0.79 -4.92 -5.20
C LEU A 62 -0.25 -5.00 -3.77
N GLN A 63 -1.04 -5.60 -2.89
CA GLN A 63 -0.68 -5.88 -1.51
C GLN A 63 -0.16 -7.32 -1.38
N VAL A 64 0.86 -7.48 -0.56
CA VAL A 64 1.36 -8.78 -0.11
C VAL A 64 1.28 -8.82 1.41
N LYS A 65 0.86 -9.97 1.94
CA LYS A 65 0.76 -10.24 3.38
C LYS A 65 1.33 -11.63 3.66
N TYR A 66 2.10 -11.73 4.74
CA TYR A 66 2.57 -13.00 5.26
C TYR A 66 2.22 -13.10 6.75
N GLY A 67 1.54 -14.17 7.13
CA GLY A 67 1.09 -14.46 8.49
C GLY A 67 1.69 -15.75 9.02
N VAL A 68 1.95 -15.79 10.33
CA VAL A 68 2.36 -17.00 11.03
C VAL A 68 1.46 -17.20 12.26
N GLY A 69 0.84 -18.37 12.35
CA GLY A 69 -0.02 -18.74 13.45
C GLY A 69 0.73 -18.80 14.79
N ILE A 70 0.15 -18.20 15.83
CA ILE A 70 0.76 -18.08 17.15
C ILE A 70 0.77 -19.42 17.88
N PHE A 71 -0.25 -20.25 17.65
CA PHE A 71 -0.44 -21.53 18.36
C PHE A 71 -0.03 -22.74 17.54
N ASN A 72 -0.31 -22.74 16.23
CA ASN A 72 -0.03 -23.85 15.33
C ASN A 72 1.26 -23.67 14.49
N SER A 73 1.88 -22.47 14.52
CA SER A 73 3.07 -22.12 13.73
C SER A 73 2.92 -22.35 12.21
N LEU A 74 1.69 -22.33 11.70
CA LEU A 74 1.41 -22.49 10.28
C LEU A 74 1.57 -21.14 9.57
N GLY A 75 2.23 -21.14 8.42
CA GLY A 75 2.45 -19.95 7.60
C GLY A 75 1.36 -19.77 6.54
N GLU A 76 0.91 -18.54 6.34
CA GLU A 76 -0.02 -18.14 5.29
C GLU A 76 0.55 -16.97 4.48
N PHE A 77 0.55 -17.10 3.17
CA PHE A 77 0.93 -16.06 2.24
C PHE A 77 -0.29 -15.61 1.44
N THR A 78 -0.56 -14.31 1.43
CA THR A 78 -1.67 -13.70 0.69
C THR A 78 -1.16 -12.67 -0.29
N VAL A 79 -1.67 -12.71 -1.51
CA VAL A 79 -1.49 -11.66 -2.51
C VAL A 79 -2.87 -11.12 -2.86
N ARG A 80 -3.04 -9.80 -2.80
CA ARG A 80 -4.29 -9.13 -3.16
C ARG A 80 -4.01 -8.03 -4.18
N TYR A 81 -4.66 -8.11 -5.34
CA TYR A 81 -4.58 -7.11 -6.39
C TYR A 81 -5.94 -6.44 -6.64
N ARG A 82 -5.97 -5.11 -6.63
CA ARG A 82 -7.16 -4.33 -6.98
C ARG A 82 -7.25 -4.20 -8.50
N LEU A 83 -8.23 -4.88 -9.09
CA LEU A 83 -8.50 -4.84 -10.53
C LEU A 83 -9.23 -3.57 -10.95
N MET A 84 -10.25 -3.18 -10.17
CA MET A 84 -11.06 -1.97 -10.35
C MET A 84 -11.49 -1.44 -8.98
N GLN A 85 -12.19 -0.29 -8.95
CA GLN A 85 -12.89 0.11 -7.73
C GLN A 85 -13.81 -1.04 -7.29
N ASP A 86 -13.72 -1.41 -6.02
CA ASP A 86 -14.51 -2.47 -5.38
C ASP A 86 -14.33 -3.91 -5.91
N LEU A 87 -13.42 -4.14 -6.88
CA LEU A 87 -13.10 -5.47 -7.42
C LEU A 87 -11.65 -5.86 -7.14
N TYR A 88 -11.46 -7.00 -6.46
CA TYR A 88 -10.18 -7.50 -6.00
C TYR A 88 -9.97 -8.96 -6.43
N LEU A 89 -8.75 -9.28 -6.86
CA LEU A 89 -8.27 -10.65 -7.02
C LEU A 89 -7.41 -10.99 -5.80
N GLU A 90 -7.72 -12.07 -5.10
CA GLU A 90 -6.97 -12.56 -3.96
C GLU A 90 -6.46 -13.96 -4.23
N ALA A 91 -5.21 -14.23 -3.87
CA ALA A 91 -4.63 -15.55 -3.86
C ALA A 91 -4.06 -15.81 -2.46
N VAL A 92 -4.48 -16.91 -1.84
CA VAL A 92 -4.02 -17.34 -0.52
C VAL A 92 -3.32 -18.68 -0.66
N SER A 93 -2.20 -18.84 0.03
CA SER A 93 -1.40 -20.06 0.10
C SER A 93 -1.00 -20.32 1.54
N GLY A 94 -1.46 -21.43 2.10
CA GLY A 94 -1.10 -21.87 3.45
C GLY A 94 -1.27 -23.38 3.57
N VAL A 95 -2.00 -23.84 4.58
CA VAL A 95 -2.45 -25.24 4.67
C VAL A 95 -3.34 -25.59 3.49
N ASP A 96 -4.31 -24.71 3.23
CA ASP A 96 -5.13 -24.72 2.04
C ASP A 96 -4.69 -23.60 1.10
N SER A 97 -5.03 -23.72 -0.19
CA SER A 97 -4.69 -22.73 -1.20
C SER A 97 -5.91 -22.41 -2.04
N ALA A 98 -6.14 -21.13 -2.30
CA ALA A 98 -7.30 -20.64 -3.03
C ALA A 98 -6.98 -19.40 -3.86
N VAL A 99 -7.80 -19.17 -4.89
CA VAL A 99 -7.81 -17.94 -5.67
C VAL A 99 -9.25 -17.46 -5.77
N ASP A 100 -9.51 -16.27 -5.26
CA ASP A 100 -10.82 -15.68 -5.11
C ASP A 100 -10.93 -14.35 -5.86
N LEU A 101 -12.10 -14.09 -6.44
CA LEU A 101 -12.45 -12.81 -7.03
C LEU A 101 -13.53 -12.16 -6.18
N LEU A 102 -13.20 -11.07 -5.48
CA LEU A 102 -14.06 -10.39 -4.53
C LEU A 102 -14.60 -9.10 -5.14
N TYR A 103 -15.91 -8.93 -5.15
CA TYR A 103 -16.57 -7.68 -5.52
C TYR A 103 -17.40 -7.16 -4.34
N GLN A 104 -17.20 -5.90 -3.97
CA GLN A 104 -17.96 -5.24 -2.91
C GLN A 104 -19.02 -4.29 -3.48
N PHE A 105 -20.27 -4.41 -3.02
CA PHE A 105 -21.32 -3.43 -3.32
C PHE A 105 -21.70 -2.72 -2.02
N GLU A 106 -21.80 -1.40 -2.07
CA GLU A 106 -22.37 -0.59 -1.00
C GLU A 106 -23.80 -0.19 -1.39
N PHE A 107 -24.72 -0.28 -0.44
CA PHE A 107 -26.10 0.20 -0.58
C PHE A 107 -26.29 1.38 0.37
N ASP A 108 -26.73 2.52 -0.17
CA ASP A 108 -27.19 3.68 0.60
C ASP A 108 -28.58 3.43 1.23
#